data_AF-V4NX23-F1
#
_entry.id   AF-V4NX23-F1
#
_cell.length_a   1.000
_cell.length_b   1.000
_cell.length_c   1.000
_cell.angle_alpha   90.00
_cell.angle_beta   90.00
_cell.angle_gamma   90.00
#
_symmetry.space_group_name_H-M   'P 1'
#
loop_
_entity.id
_entity.type
_entity.pdbx_description
1 polymer ?
#
loop_
_entity_poly.entity_id
_entity_poly.type
_entity_poly.pdbx_seq_one_letter_code
_entity_poly.pdbx_strand_id
1 'polypeptide(L)'
;MSRERTLNVAKAVTSQLHVTEEAIDSALAEAAHLLETCISSRRAIRMSTLLTTEVNDSTIEAMKALHTAQTHMAQAHRTLTKIQDQLGLDDTLMPPPFDKPPEDPPKEGVTQSRLARRRQLAAGQSAIR
;
A
#
# COMPACT_ATOMS: atom_id res chain seq x y z
N MET A 1 12.44 26.86 -6.52
CA MET A 1 11.56 26.64 -5.35
C MET A 1 12.45 26.33 -4.15
N SER A 2 12.20 26.89 -2.96
CA SER A 2 12.98 26.54 -1.77
C SER A 2 12.73 25.08 -1.37
N ARG A 3 13.78 24.34 -0.97
CA ARG A 3 13.71 22.94 -0.50
C ARG A 3 12.69 22.76 0.63
N GLU A 4 12.62 23.72 1.53
CA GLU A 4 11.67 23.76 2.64
C GLU A 4 10.22 23.78 2.14
N ARG A 5 9.93 24.59 1.12
CA ARG A 5 8.59 24.66 0.52
C ARG A 5 8.21 23.31 -0.11
N THR A 6 9.14 22.66 -0.81
CA THR A 6 8.90 21.34 -1.40
C THR A 6 8.62 20.29 -0.32
N LEU A 7 9.38 20.29 0.78
CA LEU A 7 9.16 19.38 1.91
C LEU A 7 7.79 19.59 2.56
N ASN A 8 7.38 20.84 2.79
CA ASN A 8 6.08 21.13 3.41
C ASN A 8 4.91 20.70 2.52
N VAL A 9 5.02 20.88 1.20
CA VAL A 9 4.01 20.40 0.25
C VAL A 9 3.95 18.87 0.23
N ALA A 10 5.10 18.18 0.20
CA ALA A 10 5.15 16.72 0.20
C ALA A 10 4.52 16.12 1.48
N LYS A 11 4.80 16.72 2.65
CA LYS A 11 4.18 16.33 3.92
C LYS A 11 2.66 16.50 3.90
N ALA A 12 2.17 17.64 3.39
CA ALA A 12 0.73 17.89 3.29
C ALA A 12 0.03 16.87 2.37
N VAL A 13 0.64 16.57 1.21
CA VAL A 13 0.10 15.57 0.27
C VAL A 13 0.08 14.18 0.89
N THR A 14 1.16 13.77 1.56
CA THR A 14 1.25 12.46 2.23
C THR A 14 0.22 12.34 3.34
N SER A 15 0.08 13.38 4.18
CA SER A 15 -0.94 13.40 5.23
C SER A 15 -2.34 13.26 4.65
N GLN A 16 -2.64 13.96 3.55
CA GLN A 16 -3.96 13.90 2.93
C GLN A 16 -4.22 12.53 2.28
N LEU A 17 -3.21 11.91 1.66
CA LEU A 17 -3.31 10.56 1.12
C LEU A 17 -3.71 9.56 2.21
N HIS A 18 -3.04 9.60 3.36
CA HIS A 18 -3.33 8.67 4.45
C HIS A 18 -4.74 8.85 5.01
N VAL A 19 -5.18 10.11 5.20
CA VAL A 19 -6.56 10.42 5.60
C VAL A 19 -7.57 9.89 4.56
N THR A 20 -7.24 9.96 3.27
CA THR A 20 -8.11 9.42 2.22
C THR A 20 -8.16 7.89 2.22
N GLU A 21 -7.02 7.21 2.43
CA GLU A 21 -6.96 5.75 2.60
C GLU A 21 -7.83 5.31 3.79
N GLU A 22 -7.65 5.94 4.95
CA GLU A 22 -8.41 5.65 6.18
C GLU A 22 -9.91 5.89 6.00
N ALA A 23 -10.30 6.95 5.29
CA ALA A 23 -11.70 7.24 5.01
C ALA A 23 -12.37 6.18 4.12
N ILE A 24 -11.65 5.64 3.14
CA ILE A 24 -12.14 4.56 2.28
C ILE A 24 -12.28 3.27 3.09
N ASP A 25 -11.30 2.95 3.94
CA ASP A 25 -11.34 1.76 4.79
C ASP A 25 -12.50 1.81 5.79
N SER A 26 -12.70 2.98 6.41
CA SER A 26 -13.82 3.24 7.31
C SER A 26 -15.16 3.10 6.58
N ALA A 27 -15.28 3.66 5.37
CA ALA A 27 -16.50 3.53 4.57
C ALA A 27 -16.80 2.07 4.18
N LEU A 28 -15.77 1.26 3.90
CA LEU A 28 -15.94 -0.16 3.60
C LEU A 28 -16.43 -0.93 4.83
N ALA A 29 -15.88 -0.64 6.01
CA ALA A 29 -16.32 -1.23 7.27
C ALA A 29 -17.79 -0.88 7.57
N GLU A 30 -18.18 0.38 7.42
CA GLU A 30 -19.56 0.83 7.64
C GLU A 30 -20.54 0.20 6.64
N ALA A 31 -20.15 0.05 5.36
CA ALA A 31 -20.97 -0.62 4.36
C ALA A 31 -21.18 -2.11 4.70
N ALA A 32 -20.16 -2.80 5.20
CA ALA A 32 -20.27 -4.18 5.66
C ALA A 32 -21.21 -4.29 6.89
N HIS A 33 -21.08 -3.37 7.84
CA HIS A 33 -21.94 -3.31 9.02
C HIS A 33 -23.41 -3.02 8.67
N LEU A 34 -23.66 -2.16 7.67
CA LEU A 34 -25.01 -1.92 7.14
C LEU A 34 -25.61 -3.20 6.56
N LEU A 35 -24.85 -3.94 5.74
CA LEU A 35 -25.32 -5.20 5.15
C LEU A 35 -25.67 -6.24 6.23
N GLU A 36 -24.82 -6.38 7.24
CA GLU A 36 -25.09 -7.23 8.40
C GLU A 36 -26.38 -6.81 9.12
N THR A 37 -26.52 -5.51 9.40
CA THR A 37 -27.68 -4.93 10.09
C THR A 37 -28.97 -5.20 9.31
N CYS A 38 -28.96 -5.04 7.98
CA CYS A 38 -30.12 -5.35 7.13
C CYS A 38 -30.51 -6.84 7.22
N ILE A 39 -29.52 -7.74 7.15
CA ILE A 39 -29.75 -9.19 7.19
C ILE A 39 -30.24 -9.67 8.56
N SER A 40 -29.68 -9.13 9.65
CA SER A 40 -30.09 -9.47 11.00
C SER A 40 -31.48 -8.90 11.32
N SER A 41 -31.75 -7.66 10.94
CA SER A 41 -33.03 -6.98 11.17
C SER A 41 -34.19 -7.68 10.45
N ARG A 42 -34.02 -8.05 9.17
CA ARG A 42 -35.07 -8.79 8.45
C ARG A 42 -35.38 -10.14 9.11
N ARG A 43 -34.36 -10.82 9.65
CA ARG A 43 -34.54 -12.10 10.35
C ARG A 43 -35.29 -11.91 11.66
N ALA A 44 -34.99 -10.86 12.41
CA ALA A 44 -35.66 -10.53 13.68
C ALA A 44 -37.18 -10.36 13.50
N ILE A 45 -37.62 -9.76 12.39
CA ILE A 45 -39.04 -9.54 12.08
C ILE A 45 -39.65 -10.60 11.13
N ARG A 46 -38.92 -11.68 10.84
CA ARG A 46 -39.33 -12.75 9.89
C ARG A 46 -39.73 -12.24 8.50
N MET A 47 -39.09 -11.17 8.05
CA MET A 47 -39.32 -10.59 6.73
C MET A 47 -38.63 -11.41 5.63
N SER A 48 -39.31 -11.58 4.50
CA SER A 48 -38.77 -12.29 3.33
C SER A 48 -37.48 -11.64 2.83
N THR A 49 -36.49 -12.46 2.46
CA THR A 49 -35.22 -12.01 1.86
C THR A 49 -35.44 -11.26 0.54
N LEU A 50 -36.49 -11.59 -0.20
CA LEU A 50 -36.81 -10.99 -1.50
C LEU A 50 -37.08 -9.47 -1.37
N LEU A 51 -37.58 -9.01 -0.22
CA LEU A 51 -37.88 -7.59 0.02
C LEU A 51 -36.63 -6.73 0.24
N THR A 52 -35.50 -7.34 0.61
CA THR A 52 -34.23 -6.64 0.86
C THR A 52 -33.18 -6.90 -0.22
N THR A 53 -33.52 -7.64 -1.27
CA THR A 53 -32.54 -8.11 -2.26
C THR A 53 -31.86 -6.93 -2.95
N GLU A 54 -32.63 -5.96 -3.44
CA GLU A 54 -32.09 -4.77 -4.11
C GLU A 54 -31.18 -3.93 -3.21
N VAL A 55 -31.53 -3.78 -1.92
CA VAL A 55 -30.70 -3.05 -0.94
C VAL A 55 -29.39 -3.79 -0.68
N ASN A 56 -29.44 -5.11 -0.51
CA ASN A 56 -28.25 -5.93 -0.28
C ASN A 56 -27.33 -5.90 -1.51
N ASP A 57 -27.89 -6.07 -2.71
CA ASP A 57 -27.13 -6.04 -3.96
C ASP A 57 -26.46 -4.67 -4.16
N SER A 58 -27.20 -3.58 -3.93
CA SER A 58 -26.64 -2.23 -4.00
C SER A 58 -25.52 -1.99 -2.99
N THR A 59 -25.66 -2.52 -1.77
CA THR A 59 -24.64 -2.40 -0.72
C THR A 59 -23.38 -3.19 -1.09
N ILE A 60 -23.54 -4.40 -1.64
CA ILE A 60 -22.42 -5.22 -2.13
C ILE A 60 -21.69 -4.53 -3.29
N GLU A 61 -22.42 -3.93 -4.23
CA GLU A 61 -21.80 -3.16 -5.33
C GLU A 61 -21.05 -1.93 -4.80
N ALA A 62 -21.57 -1.24 -3.79
CA ALA A 62 -20.85 -0.16 -3.11
C ALA A 62 -19.55 -0.66 -2.46
N MET A 63 -19.58 -1.80 -1.78
CA MET A 63 -18.37 -2.42 -1.19
C MET A 63 -17.33 -2.77 -2.27
N LYS A 64 -17.74 -3.28 -3.43
CA LYS A 64 -16.84 -3.56 -4.56
C LYS A 64 -16.21 -2.28 -5.12
N ALA A 65 -16.98 -1.20 -5.22
CA ALA A 65 -16.46 0.10 -5.65
C ALA A 65 -15.44 0.67 -4.65
N LEU A 66 -15.71 0.57 -3.35
CA LEU A 66 -14.78 0.95 -2.29
C LEU A 66 -13.49 0.12 -2.33
N HIS A 67 -13.59 -1.19 -2.53
CA HIS A 67 -12.41 -2.05 -2.67
C HIS A 67 -11.56 -1.70 -3.90
N THR A 68 -12.23 -1.33 -5.00
CA THR A 68 -11.53 -0.79 -6.17
C THR A 68 -10.83 0.52 -5.80
N ALA A 69 -11.49 1.43 -5.08
CA ALA A 69 -10.87 2.66 -4.61
C ALA A 69 -9.62 2.43 -3.75
N GLN A 70 -9.61 1.43 -2.85
CA GLN A 70 -8.41 1.04 -2.07
C GLN A 70 -7.23 0.67 -2.99
N THR A 71 -7.50 -0.12 -4.04
CA THR A 71 -6.48 -0.52 -5.02
C THR A 71 -5.90 0.70 -5.75
N HIS A 72 -6.76 1.65 -6.12
CA HIS A 72 -6.34 2.90 -6.75
C HIS A 72 -5.51 3.78 -5.79
N MET A 73 -5.87 3.86 -4.51
CA MET A 73 -5.07 4.60 -3.51
C MET A 73 -3.70 3.98 -3.29
N ALA A 74 -3.60 2.65 -3.20
CA ALA A 74 -2.31 1.97 -3.11
C ALA A 74 -1.41 2.26 -4.33
N GLN A 75 -2.00 2.37 -5.53
CA GLN A 75 -1.26 2.78 -6.72
C GLN A 75 -0.84 4.27 -6.68
N ALA A 76 -1.71 5.15 -6.18
CA ALA A 76 -1.39 6.56 -5.97
C ALA A 76 -0.23 6.72 -4.98
N HIS A 77 -0.28 5.99 -3.86
CA HIS A 77 0.79 5.92 -2.86
C HIS A 77 2.13 5.55 -3.50
N ARG A 78 2.20 4.42 -4.22
CA ARG A 78 3.43 3.99 -4.91
C ARG A 78 3.94 5.02 -5.92
N THR A 79 3.04 5.74 -6.56
CA THR A 79 3.40 6.79 -7.53
C THR A 79 3.99 8.01 -6.81
N LEU A 80 3.41 8.40 -5.67
CA LEU A 80 3.91 9.50 -4.85
C LEU A 80 5.28 9.17 -4.25
N THR A 81 5.54 7.92 -3.83
CA THR A 81 6.87 7.47 -3.41
C THR A 81 7.91 7.67 -4.52
N LYS A 82 7.59 7.29 -5.77
CA LYS A 82 8.52 7.52 -6.90
C LYS A 82 8.78 9.01 -7.16
N ILE A 83 7.78 9.86 -6.95
CA ILE A 83 7.92 11.32 -7.09
C ILE A 83 8.80 11.87 -5.97
N GLN A 84 8.65 11.38 -4.74
CA GLN A 84 9.49 11.74 -3.61
C GLN A 84 10.98 11.46 -3.89
N ASP A 85 11.29 10.28 -4.43
CA ASP A 85 12.65 9.90 -4.84
C ASP A 85 13.21 10.86 -5.91
N GLN A 86 12.42 11.20 -6.92
CA GLN A 86 12.81 12.15 -7.98
C GLN A 86 13.06 13.56 -7.45
N LEU A 87 12.40 13.94 -6.35
CA LEU A 87 12.57 15.23 -5.69
C LEU A 87 13.74 15.22 -4.68
N GLY A 88 14.41 14.09 -4.46
CA GLY A 88 15.52 13.96 -3.52
C GLY A 88 15.12 14.22 -2.06
N LEU A 89 13.88 13.89 -1.70
CA LEU A 89 13.39 14.00 -0.33
C LEU A 89 13.71 12.69 0.40
N ASP A 90 14.61 12.73 1.39
CA ASP A 90 15.03 11.53 2.13
C ASP A 90 13.84 10.75 2.71
N ASP A 91 13.84 9.43 2.47
CA ASP A 91 12.80 8.47 2.83
C ASP A 91 12.66 8.28 4.36
N THR A 92 13.65 8.73 5.13
CA THR A 92 13.70 8.64 6.61
C THR A 92 12.83 9.64 7.35
N LEU A 93 12.17 10.58 6.66
CA LEU A 93 11.30 11.60 7.25
C LEU A 93 9.79 11.26 7.14
N MET A 94 9.43 10.15 6.50
CA MET A 94 8.07 9.62 6.48
C MET A 94 8.01 8.41 7.43
N PRO A 95 7.16 8.44 8.48
CA PRO A 95 7.00 7.26 9.32
C PRO A 95 6.52 6.10 8.43
N PRO A 96 7.12 4.89 8.56
CA PRO A 96 6.68 3.76 7.77
C PRO A 96 5.21 3.46 8.09
N PRO A 97 4.43 2.96 7.11
CA PRO A 97 3.11 2.40 7.39
C PRO A 97 3.20 1.41 8.55
N PHE A 98 2.24 1.41 9.47
CA PHE A 98 2.27 0.63 10.72
C PHE A 98 2.59 -0.87 10.52
N ASP A 99 2.37 -1.42 9.32
CA ASP A 99 2.59 -2.83 8.97
C ASP A 99 3.79 -3.11 8.04
N LYS A 100 4.63 -2.12 7.69
CA LYS A 100 5.82 -2.40 6.87
C LYS A 100 6.97 -2.85 7.77
N PRO A 101 7.49 -4.09 7.63
CA PRO A 101 8.73 -4.47 8.30
C PRO A 101 9.84 -3.49 7.89
N PRO A 102 10.78 -3.16 8.79
CA PRO A 102 11.89 -2.29 8.43
C PRO A 102 12.57 -2.83 7.17
N GLU A 103 12.74 -1.99 6.16
CA GLU A 103 13.52 -2.40 4.98
C GLU A 103 14.94 -2.70 5.43
N ASP A 104 15.43 -3.89 5.10
CA ASP A 104 16.82 -4.24 5.31
C ASP A 104 17.70 -3.20 4.60
N PRO A 105 18.78 -2.71 5.24
CA PRO A 105 19.67 -1.75 4.61
C PRO A 105 20.21 -2.29 3.28
N PRO A 106 20.52 -1.41 2.31
CA PRO A 106 21.07 -1.82 1.02
C PRO A 106 22.24 -2.78 1.24
N LYS A 107 22.14 -4.00 0.71
CA LYS A 107 23.18 -5.02 0.85
C LYS A 107 24.45 -4.57 0.10
N GLU A 108 25.27 -3.78 0.76
CA GLU A 108 26.67 -3.55 0.40
C GLU A 108 27.41 -4.90 0.47
N GLY A 109 27.44 -5.65 -0.63
CA GLY A 109 28.17 -6.93 -0.62
C GLY A 109 28.06 -7.82 -1.85
N VAL A 110 27.10 -7.60 -2.75
CA VAL A 110 26.90 -8.51 -3.89
C VAL A 110 27.98 -8.34 -4.97
N THR A 111 28.66 -7.20 -5.02
CA THR A 111 29.67 -6.93 -6.08
C THR A 111 31.05 -7.51 -5.75
N GLN A 112 31.43 -7.60 -4.47
CA GLN A 112 32.77 -8.07 -4.09
C GLN A 112 32.93 -9.59 -4.20
N SER A 113 31.85 -10.34 -3.95
CA SER A 113 31.83 -11.81 -4.00
C SER A 113 31.94 -12.38 -5.42
N ARG A 114 31.50 -11.63 -6.45
CA ARG A 114 31.71 -12.02 -7.86
C ARG A 114 33.13 -11.74 -8.36
N LEU A 115 33.79 -10.66 -7.89
CA LEU A 115 35.19 -10.39 -8.24
C LEU A 115 36.15 -11.37 -7.56
N ALA A 116 35.91 -11.74 -6.31
CA ALA A 116 36.72 -12.73 -5.58
C ALA A 116 36.66 -14.12 -6.24
N ARG A 117 35.46 -14.56 -6.65
CA ARG A 117 35.27 -15.86 -7.30
C ARG A 117 35.90 -15.93 -8.71
N ARG A 118 35.94 -14.82 -9.45
CA ARG A 118 36.62 -14.76 -10.76
C ARG A 118 38.14 -14.79 -10.63
N ARG A 119 38.73 -14.26 -9.56
CA ARG A 119 40.18 -14.33 -9.30
C ARG A 119 40.63 -15.74 -8.91
N GLN A 120 39.84 -16.48 -8.13
CA GLN A 120 40.17 -17.86 -7.76
C GLN A 120 40.09 -18.83 -8.95
N LEU A 121 39.16 -18.63 -9.89
CA LEU A 121 39.06 -19.48 -11.09
C LEU A 121 40.20 -19.25 -12.09
N ALA A 122 40.75 -18.04 -12.15
CA ALA A 122 41.91 -17.73 -13.01
C ALA A 122 43.23 -18.31 -12.45
N ALA A 123 43.37 -18.42 -11.13
CA ALA A 123 44.57 -18.96 -10.49
C ALA A 123 44.66 -20.51 -10.56
N GLY A 124 43.53 -21.21 -10.68
CA GLY A 124 43.48 -22.67 -10.74
C GLY A 124 43.85 -23.29 -12.10
N GLN A 125 43.91 -22.51 -13.19
CA GLN A 125 44.22 -23.01 -14.53
C GLN A 125 45.72 -22.97 -14.88
N SER A 126 46.59 -22.45 -14.00
CA SER A 126 48.04 -22.38 -14.25
C SER A 126 48.85 -23.53 -13.63
N ALA A 127 48.21 -24.50 -12.97
CA ALA A 127 48.90 -25.58 -12.23
C ALA A 127 48.71 -26.99 -12.85
N ILE A 128 48.17 -27.08 -14.08
CA ILE A 128 48.11 -28.34 -14.83
C ILE A 128 48.77 -28.12 -16.19
N ARG A 129 50.10 -28.18 -16.22
CA ARG A 129 50.89 -28.47 -17.40
C ARG A 129 52.23 -29.06 -17.00
#